data_AF-I9DVZ5-F1
#
_entry.id   AF-I9DVZ5-F1
#
_cell.length_a   1.000
_cell.length_b   1.000
_cell.length_c   1.000
_cell.angle_alpha   90.00
_cell.angle_beta   90.00
_cell.angle_gamma   90.00
#
_symmetry.space_group_name_H-M   'P 1'
#
loop_
_entity.id
_entity.type
_entity.pdbx_description
1 polymer ?
#
loop_
_entity_poly.entity_id
_entity_poly.type
_entity_poly.pdbx_seq_one_letter_code
_entity_poly.pdbx_strand_id
1 'polypeptide(L)'
;MKYVTSFIGAAALAVASYSVDASPVTAGGVTWDPISNGGIAGSFNFQQWYADPSSYTVDINGITRLVDGNAVTPGAGLLSGVGLFDQIFDSRTLLGNIGIPGEFSYCTSCVLTFAFGGLAVSGVSGGSVIFDTTNSWLNIYYQSPVSVFSVTSNSYLNVNGFQSGNLWASLKFDNFWLDGSILGGFVQSTLSVTGGLPGVVSELDRNTGMSDLFLQGSAEFSGIRTGSANGQFASIPEPASIALLGLGLLGLAGTRRFMKK
;
A
#
# COMPACT_ATOMS: atom_id res chain seq x y z
N MET A 1 -12.41 -57.07 5.09
CA MET A 1 -11.24 -56.16 4.96
C MET A 1 -11.34 -55.36 3.65
N LYS A 2 -12.14 -54.29 3.60
CA LYS A 2 -12.29 -53.43 2.40
C LYS A 2 -12.38 -51.92 2.70
N TYR A 3 -12.27 -51.51 3.96
CA TYR A 3 -12.50 -50.12 4.39
C TYR A 3 -11.22 -49.38 4.85
N VAL A 4 -10.04 -50.02 4.78
CA VAL A 4 -8.79 -49.46 5.32
C VAL A 4 -7.98 -48.68 4.27
N THR A 5 -8.22 -48.90 2.98
CA THR A 5 -7.47 -48.23 1.90
C THR A 5 -8.00 -46.85 1.49
N SER A 6 -9.25 -46.52 1.82
CA SER A 6 -9.89 -45.25 1.40
C SER A 6 -9.66 -44.07 2.35
N PHE A 7 -9.20 -44.31 3.58
CA PHE A 7 -8.93 -43.23 4.55
C PHE A 7 -7.50 -42.65 4.46
N ILE A 8 -6.57 -43.38 3.85
CA ILE A 8 -5.15 -42.95 3.76
C ILE A 8 -4.96 -41.88 2.67
N GLY A 9 -5.72 -41.95 1.56
CA GLY A 9 -5.60 -40.98 0.46
C GLY A 9 -6.13 -39.58 0.78
N ALA A 10 -7.23 -39.48 1.53
CA ALA A 10 -7.79 -38.19 1.94
C ALA A 10 -6.97 -37.52 3.06
N ALA A 11 -6.36 -38.32 3.95
CA ALA A 11 -5.47 -37.80 5.00
C ALA A 11 -4.11 -37.35 4.43
N ALA A 12 -3.57 -38.01 3.40
CA ALA A 12 -2.30 -37.61 2.78
C ALA A 12 -2.38 -36.27 2.02
N LEU A 13 -3.52 -35.96 1.39
CA LEU A 13 -3.77 -34.68 0.71
C LEU A 13 -4.12 -33.53 1.67
N ALA A 14 -4.75 -33.84 2.81
CA ALA A 14 -5.02 -32.88 3.87
C ALA A 14 -3.76 -32.49 4.67
N VAL A 15 -2.73 -33.34 4.70
CA VAL A 15 -1.43 -33.00 5.34
C VAL A 15 -0.48 -32.28 4.36
N ALA A 16 -0.62 -32.50 3.04
CA ALA A 16 0.15 -31.80 2.02
C ALA A 16 -0.33 -30.36 1.72
N SER A 17 -1.46 -29.93 2.30
CA SER A 17 -2.08 -28.62 2.04
C SER A 17 -1.72 -27.54 3.08
N TYR A 18 -0.83 -27.83 4.05
CA TYR A 18 -0.48 -26.91 5.14
C TYR A 18 0.96 -26.39 5.15
N SER A 19 1.68 -26.43 4.02
CA SER A 19 3.05 -25.89 4.01
C SER A 19 3.44 -25.25 2.67
N VAL A 20 2.61 -24.33 2.18
CA VAL A 20 3.14 -23.23 1.37
C VAL A 20 3.39 -22.08 2.35
N ASP A 21 4.43 -22.23 3.17
CA ASP A 21 5.05 -21.06 3.79
C ASP A 21 5.78 -20.35 2.66
N ALA A 22 5.25 -19.22 2.22
CA ALA A 22 5.95 -18.40 1.26
C ALA A 22 7.18 -17.83 1.98
N SER A 23 8.38 -18.07 1.42
CA SER A 23 9.61 -17.51 1.99
C SER A 23 9.51 -15.98 2.03
N PRO A 24 10.06 -15.31 3.05
CA PRO A 24 10.21 -13.87 3.03
C PRO A 24 10.84 -13.39 1.72
N VAL A 25 10.29 -12.31 1.19
CA VAL A 25 10.75 -11.63 -0.02
C VAL A 25 11.64 -10.46 0.42
N THR A 26 12.82 -10.35 -0.19
CA THR A 26 13.71 -9.20 0.02
C THR A 26 13.90 -8.47 -1.30
N ALA A 27 13.42 -7.22 -1.36
CA ALA A 27 13.60 -6.37 -2.53
C ALA A 27 13.92 -4.92 -2.13
N GLY A 28 14.89 -4.30 -2.81
CA GLY A 28 15.27 -2.92 -2.56
C GLY A 28 15.70 -2.63 -1.12
N GLY A 29 16.30 -3.60 -0.42
CA GLY A 29 16.74 -3.47 0.97
C GLY A 29 15.66 -3.62 2.04
N VAL A 30 14.43 -3.97 1.63
CA VAL A 30 13.27 -4.18 2.51
C VAL A 30 12.91 -5.66 2.45
N THR A 31 12.66 -6.27 3.61
CA THR A 31 12.21 -7.67 3.69
C THR A 31 10.82 -7.73 4.31
N TRP A 32 9.94 -8.50 3.68
CA TRP A 32 8.58 -8.76 4.19
C TRP A 32 8.21 -10.22 3.94
N ASP A 33 7.33 -10.76 4.77
CA ASP A 33 6.71 -12.06 4.51
C ASP A 33 5.55 -11.83 3.54
N PRO A 34 5.63 -12.35 2.29
CA PRO A 34 4.48 -12.33 1.42
C PRO A 34 3.38 -13.12 2.12
N ILE A 35 2.28 -12.45 2.49
CA ILE A 35 1.14 -13.11 3.14
C ILE A 35 0.91 -14.47 2.46
N SER A 36 0.65 -15.53 3.23
CA SER A 36 0.43 -16.91 2.74
C SER A 36 -0.57 -17.03 1.57
N ASN A 37 -1.20 -15.92 1.16
CA ASN A 37 -1.78 -15.74 -0.16
C ASN A 37 -1.85 -14.28 -0.71
N GLY A 38 -0.97 -13.31 -0.37
CA GLY A 38 -1.35 -11.89 -0.62
C GLY A 38 -0.41 -10.69 -0.45
N GLY A 39 0.93 -10.82 -0.37
CA GLY A 39 1.87 -9.69 -0.61
C GLY A 39 2.29 -8.83 0.62
N ILE A 40 2.37 -7.50 0.49
CA ILE A 40 2.88 -6.56 1.50
C ILE A 40 1.75 -5.78 2.18
N ALA A 41 1.84 -5.53 3.49
CA ALA A 41 0.93 -4.64 4.21
C ALA A 41 1.67 -3.83 5.27
N GLY A 42 1.09 -2.74 5.75
CA GLY A 42 1.75 -1.91 6.75
C GLY A 42 0.94 -0.71 7.21
N SER A 43 1.56 0.08 8.07
CA SER A 43 1.05 1.37 8.55
C SER A 43 2.00 2.50 8.18
N PHE A 44 1.45 3.71 8.05
CA PHE A 44 2.22 4.90 7.76
C PHE A 44 1.64 6.11 8.49
N ASN A 45 2.52 7.09 8.68
CA ASN A 45 2.17 8.43 9.13
C ASN A 45 2.48 9.42 8.01
N PHE A 46 1.70 10.48 7.90
CA PHE A 46 1.88 11.49 6.87
C PHE A 46 1.38 12.86 7.31
N GLN A 47 1.92 13.89 6.67
CA GLN A 47 1.38 15.24 6.70
C GLN A 47 0.95 15.60 5.28
N GLN A 48 -0.26 16.12 5.15
CA GLN A 48 -0.80 16.59 3.89
C GLN A 48 -1.23 18.06 3.94
N TRP A 49 -1.22 18.67 2.76
CA TRP A 49 -1.69 20.01 2.46
C TRP A 49 -2.15 20.10 1.00
N TYR A 50 -2.81 21.19 0.64
CA TYR A 50 -3.06 21.49 -0.75
C TYR A 50 -1.92 22.36 -1.29
N ALA A 51 -1.25 21.93 -2.36
CA ALA A 51 -0.13 22.62 -2.98
C ALA A 51 -0.53 23.26 -4.31
N ASP A 52 0.11 24.37 -4.67
CA ASP A 52 0.00 24.94 -6.01
C ASP A 52 0.72 24.05 -7.03
N PRO A 53 0.26 23.94 -8.29
CA PRO A 53 0.99 23.19 -9.32
C PRO A 53 2.46 23.62 -9.50
N SER A 54 2.83 24.86 -9.16
CA SER A 54 4.22 25.33 -9.17
C SER A 54 5.11 24.73 -8.07
N SER A 55 4.53 24.12 -7.03
CA SER A 55 5.26 23.36 -6.00
C SER A 55 5.72 21.98 -6.48
N TYR A 56 5.56 21.67 -7.76
CA TYR A 56 5.95 20.40 -8.37
C TYR A 56 7.09 20.59 -9.36
N THR A 57 7.95 19.58 -9.45
CA THR A 57 8.96 19.45 -10.50
C THR A 57 9.00 18.02 -11.00
N VAL A 58 9.62 17.82 -12.17
CA VAL A 58 9.90 16.50 -12.71
C VAL A 58 11.42 16.39 -12.83
N ASP A 59 11.98 15.34 -12.24
CA ASP A 59 13.43 15.12 -12.31
C ASP A 59 13.87 14.58 -13.69
N ILE A 60 15.18 14.41 -13.86
CA ILE A 60 15.77 13.94 -15.11
C ILE A 60 15.29 12.54 -15.54
N ASN A 61 14.78 11.75 -14.59
CA ASN A 61 14.26 10.41 -14.83
C ASN A 61 12.73 10.40 -15.04
N GLY A 62 12.10 11.57 -15.15
CA GLY A 62 10.65 11.68 -15.35
C GLY A 62 9.84 11.51 -14.07
N ILE A 63 10.47 11.53 -12.89
CA ILE A 63 9.79 11.33 -11.61
C ILE A 63 9.30 12.66 -11.08
N THR A 64 7.99 12.73 -10.80
CA THR A 64 7.38 13.94 -10.23
C THR A 64 7.71 14.06 -8.74
N ARG A 65 8.02 15.28 -8.28
CA ARG A 65 8.51 15.57 -6.93
C ARG A 65 7.93 16.89 -6.41
N LEU A 66 7.84 17.02 -5.09
CA LEU A 66 7.53 18.30 -4.44
C LEU A 66 8.82 19.12 -4.26
N VAL A 67 8.81 20.39 -4.67
CA VAL A 67 9.95 21.31 -4.46
C VAL A 67 9.89 22.01 -3.10
N ASP A 68 8.68 22.22 -2.57
CA ASP A 68 8.43 22.86 -1.28
C ASP A 68 7.14 22.34 -0.63
N GLY A 69 6.93 22.72 0.64
CA GLY A 69 5.69 22.46 1.38
C GLY A 69 4.77 23.67 1.47
N ASN A 70 4.80 24.55 0.46
CA ASN A 70 3.89 25.69 0.42
C ASN A 70 2.46 25.19 0.25
N ALA A 71 1.58 25.72 1.11
CA ALA A 71 0.19 25.34 1.13
C ALA A 71 -0.67 26.50 0.65
N VAL A 72 -1.67 26.17 -0.16
CA VAL A 72 -2.76 27.05 -0.54
C VAL A 72 -4.00 26.71 0.28
N THR A 73 -5.07 27.50 0.13
CA THR A 73 -6.35 27.25 0.78
C THR A 73 -6.84 25.83 0.48
N PRO A 74 -7.32 25.06 1.47
CA PRO A 74 -7.85 23.72 1.23
C PRO A 74 -8.88 23.68 0.11
N GLY A 75 -8.69 22.76 -0.83
CA GLY A 75 -9.51 22.65 -2.03
C GLY A 75 -9.09 23.51 -3.22
N ALA A 76 -8.20 24.48 -3.01
CA ALA A 76 -7.47 25.09 -4.11
C ALA A 76 -6.24 24.22 -4.44
N GLY A 77 -5.84 24.15 -5.71
CA GLY A 77 -4.64 23.39 -6.10
C GLY A 77 -4.81 21.87 -6.00
N LEU A 78 -3.72 21.20 -5.61
CA LEU A 78 -3.56 19.75 -5.66
C LEU A 78 -3.28 19.21 -4.25
N LEU A 79 -4.04 18.22 -3.78
CA LEU A 79 -3.75 17.56 -2.51
C LEU A 79 -2.40 16.82 -2.63
N SER A 80 -1.53 17.11 -1.67
CA SER A 80 -0.14 16.65 -1.61
C SER A 80 0.24 16.29 -0.19
N GLY A 81 1.32 15.54 -0.05
CA GLY A 81 1.90 15.32 1.25
C GLY A 81 3.20 14.57 1.22
N VAL A 82 3.77 14.45 2.41
CA VAL A 82 4.95 13.61 2.68
C VAL A 82 4.67 12.72 3.87
N GLY A 83 5.28 11.55 3.89
CA GLY A 83 5.07 10.59 4.95
C GLY A 83 6.16 9.54 5.07
N LEU A 84 5.98 8.69 6.06
CA LEU A 84 6.92 7.66 6.44
C LEU A 84 6.14 6.39 6.78
N PHE A 85 6.65 5.25 6.32
CA PHE A 85 6.13 3.95 6.71
C PHE A 85 6.67 3.59 8.10
N ASP A 86 5.74 3.45 9.03
CA ASP A 86 6.04 3.17 10.44
C ASP A 86 6.29 1.68 10.63
N GLN A 87 5.45 0.84 10.01
CA GLN A 87 5.55 -0.61 10.09
C GLN A 87 5.22 -1.25 8.74
N ILE A 88 5.89 -2.37 8.44
CA ILE A 88 5.49 -3.31 7.40
C ILE A 88 5.22 -4.63 8.12
N PHE A 89 3.99 -5.14 7.97
CA PHE A 89 3.54 -6.34 8.65
C PHE A 89 4.05 -7.59 7.95
N ASP A 90 4.52 -8.54 8.76
CA ASP A 90 4.53 -9.96 8.45
C ASP A 90 3.15 -10.50 8.89
N SER A 91 2.38 -11.05 7.94
CA SER A 91 0.95 -11.36 8.09
C SER A 91 0.55 -12.44 9.09
N ARG A 92 1.47 -12.95 9.92
CA ARG A 92 1.17 -13.96 10.96
C ARG A 92 0.22 -13.49 12.06
N THR A 93 -0.34 -12.28 11.99
CA THR A 93 -1.25 -11.70 13.01
C THR A 93 -2.59 -11.18 12.49
N LEU A 94 -2.91 -11.32 11.19
CA LEU A 94 -4.12 -10.73 10.59
C LEU A 94 -5.46 -11.25 11.14
N LEU A 95 -5.47 -12.34 11.91
CA LEU A 95 -6.66 -12.84 12.61
C LEU A 95 -6.35 -13.38 14.02
N GLY A 96 -5.87 -12.53 14.94
CA GLY A 96 -6.00 -12.86 16.36
C GLY A 96 -4.97 -12.36 17.34
N ASN A 97 -4.01 -11.51 16.95
CA ASN A 97 -3.11 -10.95 17.94
C ASN A 97 -2.87 -9.46 17.66
N ILE A 98 -3.36 -8.62 18.56
CA ILE A 98 -2.98 -7.21 18.64
C ILE A 98 -1.47 -7.21 18.83
N GLY A 99 -0.74 -6.93 17.75
CA GLY A 99 0.70 -6.79 17.78
C GLY A 99 1.04 -5.76 18.84
N ILE A 100 1.74 -6.21 19.87
CA ILE A 100 2.50 -5.36 20.79
C ILE A 100 3.31 -4.40 19.89
N PRO A 101 3.30 -3.08 20.11
CA PRO A 101 4.11 -2.14 19.34
C PRO A 101 5.58 -2.43 19.63
N GLY A 102 6.19 -3.29 18.83
CA GLY A 102 7.52 -3.82 19.03
C GLY A 102 8.02 -4.57 17.81
N GLU A 103 8.86 -3.88 17.04
CA GLU A 103 9.98 -4.44 16.27
C GLU A 103 9.69 -5.50 15.20
N PHE A 104 9.10 -5.07 14.08
CA PHE A 104 9.52 -5.62 12.79
C PHE A 104 10.09 -4.47 11.96
N SER A 105 11.37 -4.17 12.21
CA SER A 105 12.15 -3.24 11.39
C SER A 105 12.33 -3.91 10.02
N TYR A 106 11.51 -3.52 9.04
CA TYR A 106 11.59 -4.01 7.66
C TYR A 106 12.96 -3.78 7.01
N CYS A 107 13.78 -2.97 7.67
CA CYS A 107 15.22 -2.84 7.50
C CYS A 107 15.85 -2.30 8.79
N THR A 108 17.07 -2.72 9.13
CA THR A 108 17.75 -2.37 10.42
C THR A 108 18.44 -1.01 10.41
N SER A 109 18.73 -0.45 9.24
CA SER A 109 19.48 0.81 9.08
C SER A 109 18.87 1.75 8.05
N CYS A 110 17.61 1.54 7.71
CA CYS A 110 16.94 2.26 6.64
C CYS A 110 15.56 2.78 7.08
N VAL A 111 14.98 3.64 6.24
CA VAL A 111 13.58 4.01 6.34
C VAL A 111 12.97 4.13 4.94
N LEU A 112 11.70 3.76 4.83
CA LEU A 112 10.88 4.10 3.68
C LEU A 112 10.10 5.38 3.97
N THR A 113 10.34 6.37 3.12
CA THR A 113 9.63 7.65 3.10
C THR A 113 8.85 7.76 1.81
N PHE A 114 7.85 8.62 1.76
CA PHE A 114 7.13 8.87 0.52
C PHE A 114 6.72 10.33 0.39
N ALA A 115 6.47 10.72 -0.85
CA ALA A 115 5.76 11.92 -1.20
C ALA A 115 4.62 11.55 -2.16
N PHE A 116 3.52 12.28 -2.09
CA PHE A 116 2.40 12.11 -3.00
C PHE A 116 1.84 13.46 -3.43
N GLY A 117 1.15 13.48 -4.56
CA GLY A 117 0.51 14.68 -5.06
C GLY A 117 -0.31 14.46 -6.33
N GLY A 118 -0.73 15.57 -6.95
CA GLY A 118 -1.46 15.55 -8.22
C GLY A 118 -2.96 15.23 -8.10
N LEU A 119 -3.51 15.16 -6.88
CA LEU A 119 -4.93 14.90 -6.62
C LEU A 119 -5.71 16.22 -6.61
N ALA A 120 -6.37 16.55 -7.73
CA ALA A 120 -7.16 17.78 -7.84
C ALA A 120 -8.61 17.53 -7.40
N VAL A 121 -9.26 18.50 -6.75
CA VAL A 121 -10.70 18.41 -6.49
C VAL A 121 -11.45 18.71 -7.79
N SER A 122 -12.14 17.69 -8.31
CA SER A 122 -12.90 17.78 -9.56
C SER A 122 -14.34 18.27 -9.33
N GLY A 123 -14.90 18.01 -8.14
CA GLY A 123 -16.22 18.49 -7.77
C GLY A 123 -16.74 17.88 -6.48
N VAL A 124 -18.02 18.12 -6.20
CA VAL A 124 -18.76 17.50 -5.10
C VAL A 124 -20.02 16.87 -5.67
N SER A 125 -20.25 15.59 -5.40
CA SER A 125 -21.46 14.87 -5.83
C SER A 125 -22.06 14.11 -4.65
N GLY A 126 -23.36 14.29 -4.41
CA GLY A 126 -24.06 13.61 -3.31
C GLY A 126 -23.53 13.91 -1.91
N GLY A 127 -22.80 15.02 -1.72
CA GLY A 127 -22.15 15.36 -0.45
C GLY A 127 -20.72 14.84 -0.30
N SER A 128 -20.21 14.05 -1.26
CA SER A 128 -18.83 13.54 -1.26
C SER A 128 -17.94 14.35 -2.22
N VAL A 129 -16.70 14.61 -1.81
CA VAL A 129 -15.70 15.27 -2.65
C VAL A 129 -15.11 14.27 -3.65
N ILE A 130 -15.08 14.65 -4.92
CA ILE A 130 -14.51 13.84 -6.00
C ILE A 130 -13.13 14.39 -6.37
N PHE A 131 -12.15 13.51 -6.43
CA PHE A 131 -10.80 13.83 -6.88
C PHE A 131 -10.53 13.33 -8.30
N ASP A 132 -9.84 14.14 -9.09
CA ASP A 132 -9.21 13.71 -10.34
C ASP A 132 -7.85 13.08 -10.02
N THR A 133 -7.69 11.83 -10.42
CA THR A 133 -6.48 11.02 -10.21
C THR A 133 -5.58 10.97 -11.45
N THR A 134 -5.94 11.64 -12.55
CA THR A 134 -5.25 11.53 -13.85
C THR A 134 -3.76 11.83 -13.76
N ASN A 135 -3.39 12.89 -13.05
CA ASN A 135 -2.01 13.35 -12.84
C ASN A 135 -1.48 13.02 -11.43
N SER A 136 -2.16 12.13 -10.71
CA SER A 136 -1.78 11.75 -9.35
C SER A 136 -0.57 10.84 -9.33
N TRP A 137 0.19 10.91 -8.25
CA TRP A 137 1.39 10.10 -8.06
C TRP A 137 1.70 9.91 -6.57
N LEU A 138 2.36 8.80 -6.25
CA LEU A 138 2.97 8.53 -4.97
C LEU A 138 4.33 7.88 -5.22
N ASN A 139 5.39 8.49 -4.71
CA ASN A 139 6.76 7.98 -4.85
C ASN A 139 7.30 7.59 -3.48
N ILE A 140 7.83 6.38 -3.39
CA ILE A 140 8.43 5.79 -2.20
C ILE A 140 9.95 5.83 -2.36
N TYR A 141 10.64 6.28 -1.32
CA TYR A 141 12.09 6.44 -1.29
C TYR A 141 12.69 5.60 -0.16
N TYR A 142 13.69 4.80 -0.52
CA TYR A 142 14.53 4.07 0.41
C TYR A 142 15.70 4.94 0.85
N GLN A 143 15.83 5.16 2.16
CA GLN A 143 16.90 5.97 2.73
C GLN A 143 17.82 5.11 3.61
N SER A 144 19.12 5.13 3.31
CA SER A 144 20.18 4.56 4.14
C SER A 144 21.47 5.33 3.87
N PRO A 145 21.98 6.16 4.81
CA PRO A 145 21.51 6.35 6.18
C PRO A 145 20.15 7.06 6.28
N VAL A 146 19.46 6.86 7.39
CA VAL A 146 18.16 7.48 7.69
C VAL A 146 18.31 8.99 7.87
N SER A 147 17.49 9.78 7.17
CA SER A 147 17.46 11.25 7.31
C SER A 147 16.16 11.79 7.92
N VAL A 148 15.12 10.95 8.01
CA VAL A 148 13.80 11.30 8.55
C VAL A 148 13.36 10.20 9.51
N PHE A 149 12.97 10.58 10.73
CA PHE A 149 12.61 9.65 11.81
C PHE A 149 11.14 9.69 12.21
N SER A 150 10.41 10.75 11.84
CA SER A 150 9.01 10.91 12.22
C SER A 150 8.30 11.92 11.30
N VAL A 151 6.98 11.85 11.34
CA VAL A 151 6.11 12.86 10.75
C VAL A 151 5.54 13.75 11.85
N THR A 152 5.57 15.05 11.64
CA THR A 152 5.11 16.07 12.58
C THR A 152 4.32 17.15 11.85
N SER A 153 3.73 18.09 12.59
CA SER A 153 3.08 19.28 12.02
C SER A 153 4.01 20.19 11.21
N ASN A 154 5.32 19.96 11.24
CA ASN A 154 6.33 20.74 10.51
C ASN A 154 7.02 19.94 9.39
N SER A 155 6.56 18.72 9.09
CA SER A 155 7.18 17.87 8.05
C SER A 155 7.18 18.51 6.65
N TYR A 156 6.23 19.40 6.36
CA TYR A 156 6.17 20.21 5.14
C TYR A 156 7.40 21.11 4.95
N LEU A 157 8.14 21.46 6.00
CA LEU A 157 9.39 22.23 5.88
C LEU A 157 10.55 21.39 5.35
N ASN A 158 10.43 20.06 5.36
CA ASN A 158 11.49 19.13 4.98
C ASN A 158 11.08 18.19 3.83
N VAL A 159 10.34 18.69 2.83
CA VAL A 159 9.94 17.86 1.68
C VAL A 159 11.12 17.19 0.98
N ASN A 160 12.28 17.85 0.92
CA ASN A 160 13.49 17.28 0.34
C ASN A 160 14.02 16.11 1.16
N GLY A 161 13.97 16.18 2.50
CA GLY A 161 14.37 15.09 3.38
C GLY A 161 13.51 13.84 3.18
N PHE A 162 12.19 13.99 3.00
CA PHE A 162 11.29 12.86 2.70
C PHE A 162 11.46 12.28 1.28
N GLN A 163 12.21 12.94 0.41
CA GLN A 163 12.44 12.51 -0.97
C GLN A 163 13.94 12.28 -1.28
N SER A 164 14.83 12.31 -0.28
CA SER A 164 16.30 12.34 -0.45
C SER A 164 16.95 10.99 -0.81
N GLY A 165 16.20 9.89 -0.66
CA GLY A 165 16.67 8.52 -0.91
C GLY A 165 16.56 8.05 -2.36
N ASN A 166 16.92 6.78 -2.56
CA ASN A 166 16.73 6.12 -3.86
C ASN A 166 15.24 5.87 -4.09
N LEU A 167 14.74 6.13 -5.30
CA LEU A 167 13.38 5.76 -5.67
C LEU A 167 13.21 4.24 -5.56
N TRP A 168 12.37 3.81 -4.63
CA TRP A 168 12.11 2.40 -4.34
C TRP A 168 10.94 1.89 -5.18
N ALA A 169 9.82 2.63 -5.17
CA ALA A 169 8.65 2.38 -6.01
C ALA A 169 7.98 3.71 -6.40
N SER A 170 7.38 3.73 -7.59
CA SER A 170 6.51 4.80 -8.07
C SER A 170 5.12 4.19 -8.30
N LEU A 171 4.10 4.91 -7.84
CA LEU A 171 2.71 4.48 -7.88
C LEU A 171 1.83 5.61 -8.41
N LYS A 172 0.69 5.22 -8.96
CA LYS A 172 -0.38 6.11 -9.39
C LYS A 172 -1.66 5.75 -8.65
N PHE A 173 -2.46 6.76 -8.26
CA PHE A 173 -3.79 6.48 -7.74
C PHE A 173 -4.72 6.13 -8.90
N ASP A 174 -5.36 4.97 -8.83
CA ASP A 174 -6.41 4.60 -9.77
C ASP A 174 -7.73 5.24 -9.31
N ASN A 175 -7.98 5.17 -8.01
CA ASN A 175 -9.14 5.74 -7.36
C ASN A 175 -8.78 6.42 -6.03
N PHE A 176 -9.55 7.44 -5.66
CA PHE A 176 -9.42 8.15 -4.39
C PHE A 176 -10.80 8.58 -3.90
N TRP A 177 -11.29 7.92 -2.86
CA TRP A 177 -12.59 8.16 -2.27
C TRP A 177 -12.44 8.79 -0.90
N LEU A 178 -13.10 9.93 -0.70
CA LEU A 178 -13.15 10.64 0.57
C LEU A 178 -14.56 10.56 1.15
N ASP A 179 -14.68 9.90 2.29
CA ASP A 179 -15.83 10.00 3.17
C ASP A 179 -15.58 11.13 4.19
N GLY A 180 -16.15 12.30 3.91
CA GLY A 180 -15.95 13.51 4.69
C GLY A 180 -16.00 14.77 3.84
N SER A 181 -15.24 15.78 4.26
CA SER A 181 -15.16 17.08 3.60
C SER A 181 -13.73 17.38 3.14
N ILE A 182 -13.58 18.44 2.37
CA ILE A 182 -12.27 18.94 1.93
C ILE A 182 -11.31 19.29 3.09
N LEU A 183 -11.85 19.47 4.30
CA LEU A 183 -11.10 19.76 5.52
C LEU A 183 -10.75 18.50 6.31
N GLY A 184 -11.28 17.33 5.94
CA GLY A 184 -10.94 16.09 6.62
C GLY A 184 -12.00 15.01 6.50
N GLY A 185 -11.55 13.78 6.77
CA GLY A 185 -12.38 12.58 6.68
C GLY A 185 -11.54 11.32 6.57
N PHE A 186 -12.22 10.23 6.21
CA PHE A 186 -11.62 8.94 5.90
C PHE A 186 -11.41 8.82 4.40
N VAL A 187 -10.21 8.43 4.01
CA VAL A 187 -9.84 8.15 2.62
C VAL A 187 -9.70 6.66 2.43
N GLN A 188 -10.22 6.18 1.32
CA GLN A 188 -9.87 4.89 0.73
C GLN A 188 -9.33 5.14 -0.67
N SER A 189 -8.25 4.49 -1.04
CA SER A 189 -7.69 4.61 -2.39
C SER A 189 -7.11 3.29 -2.86
N THR A 190 -7.05 3.15 -4.18
CA THR A 190 -6.33 2.05 -4.82
C THR A 190 -5.23 2.61 -5.69
N LEU A 191 -4.10 1.91 -5.74
CA LEU A 191 -2.92 2.35 -6.45
C LEU A 191 -2.35 1.24 -7.32
N SER A 192 -1.85 1.61 -8.49
CA SER A 192 -1.07 0.74 -9.38
C SER A 192 0.40 1.14 -9.35
N VAL A 193 1.29 0.16 -9.38
CA VAL A 193 2.73 0.37 -9.48
C VAL A 193 3.08 0.75 -10.91
N THR A 194 3.85 1.81 -11.10
CA THR A 194 4.21 2.36 -12.42
C THR A 194 5.70 2.38 -12.69
N GLY A 195 6.54 2.17 -11.67
CA GLY A 195 7.98 2.14 -11.81
C GLY A 195 8.71 2.00 -10.48
N GLY A 196 10.04 2.15 -10.50
CA GLY A 196 10.91 1.99 -9.33
C GLY A 196 12.04 1.01 -9.57
N LEU A 197 12.55 0.40 -8.49
CA LEU A 197 13.57 -0.63 -8.59
C LEU A 197 12.99 -1.89 -9.24
N PRO A 198 13.64 -2.50 -10.25
CA PRO A 198 13.07 -3.63 -10.99
C PRO A 198 12.60 -4.79 -10.10
N GLY A 199 13.39 -5.16 -9.09
CA GLY A 199 13.04 -6.24 -8.16
C GLY A 199 11.94 -5.86 -7.16
N VAL A 200 11.66 -4.58 -6.94
CA VAL A 200 10.52 -4.12 -6.13
C VAL A 200 9.26 -4.13 -6.99
N VAL A 201 9.35 -3.60 -8.22
CA VAL A 201 8.24 -3.59 -9.17
C VAL A 201 7.75 -5.01 -9.45
N SER A 202 8.65 -5.97 -9.68
CA SER A 202 8.24 -7.37 -9.93
C SER A 202 7.46 -8.02 -8.79
N GLU A 203 7.61 -7.53 -7.56
CA GLU A 203 6.93 -8.08 -6.37
C GLU A 203 5.64 -7.32 -6.02
N LEU A 204 5.53 -6.05 -6.44
CA LEU A 204 4.38 -5.20 -6.15
C LEU A 204 3.40 -5.06 -7.31
N ASP A 205 3.85 -5.02 -8.56
CA ASP A 205 3.02 -5.00 -9.77
C ASP A 205 2.51 -6.42 -10.05
N ARG A 206 1.45 -6.79 -9.34
CA ARG A 206 0.89 -8.15 -9.33
C ARG A 206 -0.35 -8.25 -10.19
N ASN A 207 -1.00 -7.12 -10.49
CA ASN A 207 -2.30 -7.09 -11.12
C ASN A 207 -2.26 -6.33 -12.45
N THR A 208 -2.12 -7.05 -13.57
CA THR A 208 -2.16 -6.40 -14.87
C THR A 208 -3.54 -5.78 -15.15
N GLY A 209 -3.59 -4.45 -15.25
CA GLY A 209 -4.82 -3.70 -15.57
C GLY A 209 -5.80 -3.54 -14.41
N MET A 210 -5.40 -3.89 -13.18
CA MET A 210 -6.13 -3.58 -11.95
C MET A 210 -5.15 -3.02 -10.91
N SER A 211 -5.66 -2.46 -9.83
CA SER A 211 -4.82 -1.91 -8.78
C SER A 211 -4.03 -2.97 -8.04
N ASP A 212 -2.83 -2.61 -7.61
CA ASP A 212 -1.90 -3.45 -6.85
C ASP A 212 -2.03 -3.28 -5.34
N LEU A 213 -2.30 -2.06 -4.88
CA LEU A 213 -2.40 -1.73 -3.47
C LEU A 213 -3.75 -1.11 -3.15
N PHE A 214 -4.24 -1.41 -1.94
CA PHE A 214 -5.33 -0.71 -1.29
C PHE A 214 -4.78 0.06 -0.09
N LEU A 215 -5.21 1.31 0.06
CA LEU A 215 -4.81 2.21 1.13
C LEU A 215 -6.06 2.77 1.80
N GLN A 216 -6.00 2.89 3.12
CA GLN A 216 -6.97 3.63 3.91
C GLN A 216 -6.27 4.54 4.90
N GLY A 217 -6.83 5.71 5.16
CA GLY A 217 -6.26 6.66 6.11
C GLY A 217 -7.27 7.69 6.54
N SER A 218 -6.91 8.48 7.55
CA SER A 218 -7.74 9.58 8.02
C SER A 218 -6.89 10.79 8.30
N ALA A 219 -7.37 11.96 7.90
CA ALA A 219 -6.68 13.22 8.12
C ALA A 219 -7.69 14.34 8.40
N GLU A 220 -7.28 15.29 9.22
CA GLU A 220 -8.05 16.50 9.53
C GLU A 220 -7.14 17.73 9.43
N PHE A 221 -7.60 18.74 8.69
CA PHE A 221 -6.90 20.00 8.50
C PHE A 221 -7.11 20.91 9.70
N SER A 222 -6.01 21.45 10.22
CA SER A 222 -6.00 22.54 11.19
C SER A 222 -5.43 23.78 10.50
N GLY A 223 -6.31 24.53 9.81
CA GLY A 223 -5.92 25.63 8.94
C GLY A 223 -5.64 25.14 7.51
N ILE A 224 -4.49 25.52 6.95
CA ILE A 224 -4.12 25.16 5.56
C ILE A 224 -3.31 23.85 5.45
N ARG A 225 -3.02 23.20 6.58
CA ARG A 225 -2.29 21.93 6.66
C ARG A 225 -2.91 21.01 7.70
N THR A 226 -2.59 19.74 7.59
CA THR A 226 -2.80 18.77 8.67
C THR A 226 -1.64 18.84 9.67
N GLY A 227 -1.86 18.37 10.91
CA GLY A 227 -0.77 18.18 11.86
C GLY A 227 0.06 16.96 11.50
N SER A 228 -0.38 15.80 11.97
CA SER A 228 0.04 14.49 11.49
C SER A 228 -1.20 13.62 11.35
N ALA A 229 -1.21 12.78 10.34
CA ALA A 229 -2.28 11.85 10.01
C ALA A 229 -1.68 10.45 9.85
N ASN A 230 -2.52 9.42 9.88
CA ASN A 230 -2.09 8.04 9.80
C ASN A 230 -3.00 7.20 8.90
N GLY A 231 -2.45 6.09 8.44
CA GLY A 231 -3.17 5.15 7.60
C GLY A 231 -2.50 3.79 7.55
N GLN A 232 -3.11 2.92 6.76
CA GLN A 232 -2.70 1.54 6.54
C GLN A 232 -2.82 1.21 5.05
N PHE A 233 -2.01 0.26 4.60
CA PHE A 233 -2.08 -0.26 3.25
C PHE A 233 -1.92 -1.77 3.24
N ALA A 234 -2.40 -2.40 2.18
CA ALA A 234 -2.19 -3.80 1.89
C ALA A 234 -2.19 -4.02 0.37
N SER A 235 -1.44 -5.00 -0.10
CA SER A 235 -1.53 -5.44 -1.50
C SER A 235 -2.84 -6.17 -1.76
N ILE A 236 -3.34 -5.97 -2.98
CA ILE A 236 -4.51 -6.63 -3.51
C ILE A 236 -4.05 -7.98 -4.07
N PRO A 237 -4.61 -9.11 -3.59
CA PRO A 237 -4.20 -10.43 -4.04
C PRO A 237 -4.40 -10.65 -5.54
N GLU A 238 -3.51 -11.44 -6.16
CA GLU A 238 -3.61 -11.80 -7.57
C GLU A 238 -4.90 -12.60 -7.87
N PRO A 239 -5.61 -12.29 -8.97
CA PRO A 239 -6.80 -13.02 -9.42
C PRO A 239 -6.57 -14.52 -9.63
N ALA A 240 -5.36 -14.90 -10.05
CA ALA A 240 -5.01 -16.29 -10.30
C ALA A 240 -5.03 -17.13 -9.01
N SER A 241 -4.63 -16.56 -7.87
CA SER A 241 -4.66 -17.23 -6.56
C SER A 241 -6.09 -17.50 -6.11
N ILE A 242 -7.01 -16.56 -6.36
CA ILE A 242 -8.45 -16.73 -6.09
C ILE A 242 -9.05 -17.78 -7.03
N ALA A 243 -8.69 -17.75 -8.31
CA ALA A 243 -9.16 -18.70 -9.31
C ALA A 243 -8.69 -20.13 -9.01
N LEU A 244 -7.43 -20.33 -8.60
CA LEU A 244 -6.89 -21.64 -8.21
C LEU A 244 -7.54 -22.17 -6.93
N LEU A 245 -7.78 -21.31 -5.93
CA LEU A 245 -8.54 -21.67 -4.73
C LEU A 245 -9.98 -22.08 -5.09
N GLY A 246 -10.64 -21.29 -5.94
CA GLY A 246 -11.99 -21.56 -6.42
C GLY A 246 -12.08 -22.85 -7.24
N LEU A 247 -11.10 -23.11 -8.11
CA LEU A 247 -10.97 -24.35 -8.87
C LEU A 247 -10.67 -25.57 -7.97
N GLY A 248 -9.85 -25.39 -6.93
CA GLY A 248 -9.60 -26.43 -5.92
C GLY A 248 -10.88 -26.83 -5.19
N LEU A 249 -11.70 -25.86 -4.78
CA LEU A 249 -12.99 -26.10 -4.14
C LEU A 249 -14.01 -26.73 -5.10
N LEU A 250 -14.05 -26.31 -6.37
CA LEU A 250 -14.90 -26.90 -7.40
C LEU A 250 -14.46 -28.34 -7.75
N GLY A 251 -13.16 -28.61 -7.81
CA GLY A 251 -12.60 -29.95 -7.98
C GLY A 251 -12.97 -30.88 -6.82
N LEU A 252 -12.94 -30.37 -5.58
CA LEU A 252 -13.36 -31.11 -4.38
C LEU A 252 -14.89 -31.38 -4.36
N ALA A 253 -15.70 -30.42 -4.82
CA ALA A 253 -17.14 -30.64 -4.98
C ALA A 253 -17.47 -31.63 -6.11
N GLY A 254 -16.67 -31.64 -7.18
CA GLY A 254 -16.78 -32.56 -8.32
C GLY A 254 -16.49 -34.02 -7.95
N THR A 255 -15.43 -34.28 -7.18
CA THR A 255 -15.07 -35.65 -6.75
C THR A 255 -16.14 -36.29 -5.86
N ARG A 256 -16.86 -35.51 -5.04
CA ARG A 256 -18.00 -36.01 -4.24
C ARG A 256 -19.16 -36.53 -5.09
N ARG A 257 -19.31 -36.07 -6.34
CA ARG A 257 -20.38 -36.51 -7.25
C ARG A 257 -20.06 -37.82 -7.97
N PHE A 258 -18.77 -38.12 -8.16
CA PHE A 258 -18.33 -39.38 -8.79
C PHE A 258 -18.28 -40.58 -7.82
N MET A 259 -18.31 -40.36 -6.50
CA MET A 259 -18.40 -41.43 -5.50
C MET A 259 -19.84 -41.94 -5.24
N LYS A 260 -20.85 -41.42 -5.94
CA LYS A 260 -22.27 -41.81 -5.81
C LYS A 260 -22.78 -42.77 -6.92
N LYS A 261 -21.89 -43.43 -7.66
CA LYS A 261 -22.26 -44.53 -8.58
C LYS A 261 -21.74 -45.86 -8.06
#